data_AF-Q73L11-F1
#
_entry.id   AF-Q73L11-F1
#
_cell.length_a   1.000
_cell.length_b   1.000
_cell.length_c   1.000
_cell.angle_alpha   90.00
_cell.angle_beta   90.00
_cell.angle_gamma   90.00
#
_symmetry.space_group_name_H-M   'P 1'
#
loop_
_entity.id
_entity.type
_entity.pdbx_description
1 polymer ?
#
loop_
_entity_poly.entity_id
_entity_poly.type
_entity_poly.pdbx_seq_one_letter_code
_entity_poly.pdbx_strand_id
1 'polypeptide(L)'
;MSTKNFGAKLVLVLMVLAVTFTACKSMPNTIGGMKIEPGKELAAWKGEWVSLDSAKNDPSLNPVYKEAAAKMENYTVEGFKLAVEGMYRTSFSKIKFDGTNTVVFTVKDADGKEKEISSEYVYKGKVPVIGYDGYYWETFEAVKNVRGLTMAKYIICFPPHQDSEGGLLHWHVRTGGSGIDALVKADTMWWPTYVSASMTKEELVKNFKDTIGAVAGMFPKSPFEPYAKEGKWMNSSLIYDNTSAEVNAAYNKIIKEFAGKNPKGGDFTKAEIIAEMKKVYGTTDLYTHIEFVTEDGKNEFVVYKDGKEIHRAAYKRTAENASKPGLLAVVTDKKDAGMFKTISLTSAGGNPLHFHFWYGMNDADFSKIKEKPTCIPANTPNKMIAERVEKSCRKILKGIVEK
;
A
#
# COMPACT_ATOMS: atom_id res chain seq x y z
N MET A 1 -20.34 22.04 55.76
CA MET A 1 -19.28 22.96 55.29
C MET A 1 -18.43 22.14 54.30
N SER A 2 -18.20 22.47 53.03
CA SER A 2 -18.04 23.78 52.34
C SER A 2 -16.76 24.51 52.77
N THR A 3 -15.84 25.04 51.96
CA THR A 3 -15.48 24.99 50.50
C THR A 3 -13.98 25.43 50.39
N LYS A 4 -13.21 25.64 49.28
CA LYS A 4 -13.28 25.73 47.79
C LYS A 4 -11.78 25.67 47.30
N ASN A 5 -11.33 25.65 46.04
CA ASN A 5 -11.85 25.58 44.65
C ASN A 5 -10.70 25.09 43.70
N PHE A 6 -10.97 24.98 42.38
CA PHE A 6 -10.00 24.81 41.26
C PHE A 6 -9.30 23.44 41.07
N GLY A 7 -9.10 22.95 39.83
CA GLY A 7 -9.52 23.55 38.57
C GLY A 7 -9.12 22.82 37.27
N ALA A 8 -9.89 21.78 36.91
CA ALA A 8 -10.36 21.37 35.57
C ALA A 8 -9.48 21.49 34.28
N LYS A 9 -9.73 20.51 33.38
CA LYS A 9 -9.38 20.43 31.93
C LYS A 9 -7.99 19.91 31.55
N LEU A 10 -7.95 18.64 31.14
CA LEU A 10 -7.75 18.35 29.71
C LEU A 10 -8.78 17.28 29.29
N VAL A 11 -9.29 17.33 28.06
CA VAL A 11 -10.44 16.53 27.61
C VAL A 11 -10.01 15.48 26.60
N LEU A 12 -10.59 14.28 26.72
CA LEU A 12 -10.44 13.17 25.78
C LEU A 12 -11.05 13.54 24.41
N VAL A 13 -10.22 13.78 23.39
CA VAL A 13 -10.68 14.02 22.01
C VAL A 13 -10.56 12.73 21.19
N LEU A 14 -11.46 11.79 21.48
CA LEU A 14 -11.85 10.73 20.55
C LEU A 14 -13.02 11.27 19.73
N MET A 15 -12.78 11.67 18.47
CA MET A 15 -13.85 12.11 17.57
C MET A 15 -14.68 10.92 17.09
N VAL A 16 -15.60 10.49 17.95
CA VAL A 16 -16.70 9.59 17.58
C VAL A 16 -17.72 10.41 16.79
N LEU A 17 -17.49 10.58 15.49
CA LEU A 17 -18.46 11.10 14.53
C LEU A 17 -19.51 10.01 14.20
N ALA A 18 -20.28 9.63 15.21
CA ALA A 18 -21.39 8.69 15.08
C ALA A 18 -22.57 9.37 14.36
N VAL A 19 -22.48 9.46 13.04
CA VAL A 19 -23.63 9.86 12.20
C VAL A 19 -24.70 8.76 12.32
N THR A 20 -25.81 9.09 12.96
CA THR A 20 -26.88 8.14 13.30
C THR A 20 -27.75 7.79 12.09
N PHE A 21 -27.21 7.00 11.17
CA PHE A 21 -28.00 6.34 10.14
C PHE A 21 -28.79 5.17 10.73
N THR A 22 -30.12 5.24 10.63
CA THR A 22 -31.05 4.20 11.11
C THR A 22 -30.98 2.96 10.21
N ALA A 23 -29.96 2.12 10.43
CA ALA A 23 -29.69 0.91 9.65
C ALA A 23 -30.74 -0.20 9.90
N CYS A 24 -31.92 -0.05 9.28
CA CYS A 24 -32.94 -1.10 9.24
C CYS A 24 -32.37 -2.36 8.60
N LYS A 25 -32.41 -3.48 9.33
CA LYS A 25 -31.90 -4.79 8.90
C LYS A 25 -32.83 -5.46 7.87
N SER A 26 -32.77 -4.99 6.63
CA SER A 26 -33.21 -5.72 5.44
C SER A 26 -32.14 -5.60 4.37
N MET A 27 -32.03 -6.60 3.47
CA MET A 27 -31.07 -6.51 2.36
C MET A 27 -31.41 -5.29 1.49
N PRO A 28 -30.48 -4.36 1.27
CA PRO A 28 -30.81 -3.10 0.61
C PRO A 28 -31.06 -3.33 -0.87
N ASN A 29 -32.34 -3.33 -1.26
CA ASN A 29 -32.81 -3.27 -2.64
C ASN A 29 -32.50 -1.91 -3.32
N THR A 30 -31.52 -1.17 -2.79
CA THR A 30 -31.14 0.19 -3.20
C THR A 30 -29.62 0.40 -3.19
N ILE A 31 -29.20 1.29 -4.09
CA ILE A 31 -27.84 1.84 -4.21
C ILE A 31 -27.99 3.36 -4.33
N GLY A 32 -27.33 4.13 -3.48
CA GLY A 32 -27.47 5.60 -3.45
C GLY A 32 -28.92 6.09 -3.26
N GLY A 33 -29.76 5.32 -2.57
CA GLY A 33 -31.20 5.58 -2.42
C GLY A 33 -32.06 5.18 -3.63
N MET A 34 -31.48 4.96 -4.82
CA MET A 34 -32.19 4.48 -6.00
C MET A 34 -32.45 2.97 -5.89
N LYS A 35 -33.60 2.50 -6.38
CA LYS A 35 -33.93 1.07 -6.46
C LYS A 35 -32.98 0.35 -7.43
N ILE A 36 -32.51 -0.83 -7.04
CA ILE A 36 -31.73 -1.72 -7.92
C ILE A 36 -32.64 -2.20 -9.06
N GLU A 37 -32.28 -1.86 -10.29
CA GLU A 37 -32.90 -2.34 -11.53
C GLU A 37 -31.83 -2.99 -12.42
N PRO A 38 -32.06 -4.20 -12.97
CA PRO A 38 -31.08 -4.88 -13.82
C PRO A 38 -30.64 -4.06 -15.04
N GLY A 39 -29.34 -3.90 -15.20
CA GLY A 39 -28.72 -3.08 -16.26
C GLY A 39 -28.63 -1.59 -15.93
N LYS A 40 -29.05 -1.17 -14.73
CA LYS A 40 -29.02 0.21 -14.22
C LYS A 40 -28.48 0.30 -12.79
N GLU A 41 -27.79 -0.72 -12.29
CA GLU A 41 -27.19 -0.71 -10.95
C GLU A 41 -26.16 0.41 -10.76
N LEU A 42 -25.62 0.98 -11.86
CA LEU A 42 -24.78 2.19 -11.86
C LEU A 42 -25.54 3.53 -12.03
N ALA A 43 -26.88 3.54 -12.03
CA ALA A 43 -27.67 4.77 -12.21
C ALA A 43 -27.43 5.83 -11.14
N ALA A 44 -27.03 5.44 -9.92
CA ALA A 44 -26.72 6.36 -8.83
C ALA A 44 -25.52 7.30 -9.14
N TRP A 45 -24.66 6.95 -10.11
CA TRP A 45 -23.53 7.76 -10.54
C TRP A 45 -23.81 8.52 -11.86
N LYS A 46 -25.05 8.58 -12.35
CA LYS A 46 -25.38 9.22 -13.64
C LYS A 46 -24.83 10.65 -13.72
N GLY A 47 -24.03 10.93 -14.75
CA GLY A 47 -23.35 12.20 -14.97
C GLY A 47 -21.92 12.02 -15.49
N GLU A 48 -21.20 13.14 -15.64
CA GLU A 48 -19.76 13.16 -15.91
C GLU A 48 -19.01 13.59 -14.65
N TRP A 49 -17.95 12.86 -14.31
CA TRP A 49 -17.15 13.09 -13.11
C TRP A 49 -15.67 13.27 -13.45
N VAL A 50 -14.99 14.16 -12.75
CA VAL A 50 -13.55 14.42 -12.85
C VAL A 50 -12.86 14.01 -11.54
N SER A 51 -11.64 13.46 -11.63
CA SER A 51 -10.88 13.12 -10.43
C SER A 51 -10.33 14.37 -9.75
N LEU A 52 -10.51 14.47 -8.43
CA LEU A 52 -10.00 15.58 -7.62
C LEU A 52 -8.45 15.65 -7.64
N ASP A 53 -7.79 14.52 -7.94
CA ASP A 53 -6.34 14.41 -8.16
C ASP A 53 -5.82 15.30 -9.31
N SER A 54 -6.70 15.82 -10.19
CA SER A 54 -6.32 16.77 -11.24
C SER A 54 -5.79 18.11 -10.69
N ALA A 55 -6.12 18.47 -9.45
CA ALA A 55 -5.72 19.72 -8.82
C ALA A 55 -4.32 19.71 -8.19
N LYS A 56 -3.73 18.53 -7.90
CA LYS A 56 -2.54 18.36 -7.03
C LYS A 56 -1.29 19.15 -7.40
N ASN A 57 -1.18 19.53 -8.67
CA ASN A 57 -0.03 20.22 -9.25
C ASN A 57 -0.16 21.75 -9.21
N ASP A 58 -1.26 22.30 -8.70
CA ASP A 58 -1.42 23.75 -8.62
C ASP A 58 -0.46 24.36 -7.57
N PRO A 59 0.38 25.36 -7.93
CA PRO A 59 1.36 25.93 -7.02
C PRO A 59 0.78 26.59 -5.75
N SER A 60 -0.51 26.98 -5.78
CA SER A 60 -1.19 27.59 -4.62
C SER A 60 -1.39 26.63 -3.44
N LEU A 61 -1.19 25.32 -3.64
CA LEU A 61 -1.25 24.28 -2.61
C LEU A 61 0.02 24.23 -1.73
N ASN A 62 1.17 24.71 -2.24
CA ASN A 62 2.47 24.57 -1.58
C ASN A 62 2.53 25.17 -0.14
N PRO A 63 1.94 26.35 0.17
CA PRO A 63 1.90 26.85 1.54
C PRO A 63 1.09 25.97 2.48
N VAL A 64 0.02 25.34 1.98
CA VAL A 64 -0.90 24.49 2.76
C VAL A 64 -0.23 23.17 3.12
N TYR A 65 0.45 22.54 2.16
CA TYR A 65 1.30 21.37 2.41
C TYR A 65 2.38 21.68 3.46
N LYS A 66 3.00 22.87 3.40
CA LYS A 66 4.02 23.29 4.38
C LYS A 66 3.43 23.48 5.79
N GLU A 67 2.26 24.10 5.92
CA GLU A 67 1.61 24.33 7.22
C GLU A 67 1.10 23.03 7.85
N ALA A 68 0.57 22.10 7.05
CA ALA A 68 0.12 20.79 7.50
C ALA A 68 1.30 19.88 7.89
N ALA A 69 2.33 19.77 7.04
CA ALA A 69 3.51 18.95 7.34
C ALA A 69 4.30 19.45 8.56
N ALA A 70 4.28 20.76 8.85
CA ALA A 70 4.87 21.31 10.07
C ALA A 70 4.23 20.79 11.38
N LYS A 71 3.08 20.12 11.29
CA LYS A 71 2.36 19.48 12.40
C LYS A 71 2.53 17.94 12.40
N MET A 72 3.37 17.40 11.52
CA MET A 72 3.58 15.96 11.29
C MET A 72 5.06 15.60 11.41
N GLU A 73 5.53 15.38 12.64
CA GLU A 73 6.96 15.24 13.01
C GLU A 73 7.76 14.25 12.14
N ASN A 74 7.11 13.16 11.71
CA ASN A 74 7.70 12.05 10.95
C ASN A 74 7.53 12.18 9.42
N TYR A 75 7.27 13.39 8.90
CA TYR A 75 7.06 13.67 7.49
C TYR A 75 7.85 14.92 7.04
N THR A 76 8.38 14.91 5.82
CA THR A 76 8.76 16.16 5.11
C THR A 76 7.54 16.72 4.36
N VAL A 77 7.64 17.94 3.84
CA VAL A 77 6.57 18.55 3.02
C VAL A 77 6.26 17.69 1.79
N GLU A 78 7.31 17.15 1.16
CA GLU A 78 7.26 16.29 -0.02
C GLU A 78 6.73 14.90 0.34
N GLY A 79 7.14 14.34 1.48
CA GLY A 79 6.65 13.05 1.97
C GLY A 79 5.19 13.08 2.38
N PHE A 80 4.71 14.19 2.93
CA PHE A 80 3.28 14.43 3.17
C PHE A 80 2.53 14.68 1.86
N LYS A 81 3.06 15.48 0.93
CA LYS A 81 2.46 15.66 -0.39
C LYS A 81 2.24 14.33 -1.12
N LEU A 82 3.24 13.45 -1.17
CA LEU A 82 3.10 12.11 -1.76
C LEU A 82 2.20 11.16 -0.94
N ALA A 83 1.87 11.46 0.32
CA ALA A 83 0.84 10.75 1.05
C ALA A 83 -0.56 11.14 0.55
N VAL A 84 -0.82 12.44 0.40
CA VAL A 84 -2.08 12.99 -0.15
C VAL A 84 -2.27 12.59 -1.61
N GLU A 85 -1.23 12.68 -2.45
CA GLU A 85 -1.30 12.18 -3.83
C GLU A 85 -1.53 10.68 -3.88
N GLY A 86 -0.87 9.89 -3.01
CA GLY A 86 -1.07 8.45 -2.92
C GLY A 86 -2.50 8.06 -2.56
N MET A 87 -3.15 8.85 -1.70
CA MET A 87 -4.56 8.70 -1.32
C MET A 87 -5.50 8.90 -2.52
N TYR A 88 -5.35 10.00 -3.26
CA TYR A 88 -6.28 10.33 -4.35
C TYR A 88 -5.92 9.73 -5.73
N ARG A 89 -4.72 9.16 -5.90
CA ARG A 89 -4.20 8.62 -7.17
C ARG A 89 -5.15 7.64 -7.85
N THR A 90 -5.52 7.95 -9.08
CA THR A 90 -6.35 7.12 -9.97
C THR A 90 -5.69 6.88 -11.33
N SER A 91 -6.26 6.00 -12.17
CA SER A 91 -5.79 5.73 -13.54
C SER A 91 -6.59 6.45 -14.63
N PHE A 92 -7.65 7.16 -14.26
CA PHE A 92 -8.61 7.78 -15.19
C PHE A 92 -8.79 9.26 -14.82
N SER A 93 -8.74 10.18 -15.79
CA SER A 93 -8.93 11.60 -15.47
C SER A 93 -10.40 11.95 -15.24
N LYS A 94 -11.29 11.26 -15.97
CA LYS A 94 -12.74 11.42 -15.92
C LYS A 94 -13.43 10.06 -16.05
N ILE A 95 -14.63 9.94 -15.50
CA ILE A 95 -15.52 8.77 -15.62
C ILE A 95 -16.95 9.29 -15.91
N LYS A 96 -17.66 8.66 -16.84
CA LYS A 96 -19.03 9.04 -17.24
C LYS A 96 -19.98 7.85 -17.15
N PHE A 97 -21.21 8.13 -16.71
CA PHE A 97 -22.30 7.17 -16.58
C PHE A 97 -23.57 7.75 -17.20
N ASP A 98 -24.22 7.05 -18.13
CA ASP A 98 -25.45 7.48 -18.80
C ASP A 98 -26.73 7.17 -18.00
N GLY A 99 -26.62 6.27 -17.02
CA GLY A 99 -27.72 5.70 -16.24
C GLY A 99 -27.91 4.19 -16.45
N THR A 100 -27.12 3.58 -17.32
CA THR A 100 -26.98 2.12 -17.51
C THR A 100 -25.71 1.61 -16.81
N ASN A 101 -25.43 0.32 -16.92
CA ASN A 101 -24.15 -0.26 -16.51
C ASN A 101 -22.99 -0.06 -17.53
N THR A 102 -23.17 0.80 -18.54
CA THR A 102 -22.08 1.23 -19.42
C THR A 102 -21.34 2.41 -18.81
N VAL A 103 -20.05 2.25 -18.59
CA VAL A 103 -19.16 3.29 -18.04
C VAL A 103 -18.16 3.71 -19.09
N VAL A 104 -18.00 5.02 -19.30
CA VAL A 104 -16.98 5.58 -20.20
C VAL A 104 -15.84 6.15 -19.36
N PHE A 105 -14.62 5.69 -19.62
CA PHE A 105 -13.41 6.15 -18.94
C PHE A 105 -12.57 7.02 -19.86
N THR A 106 -12.13 8.17 -19.37
CA THR A 106 -11.07 8.94 -20.05
C THR A 106 -9.71 8.44 -19.58
N VAL A 107 -8.98 7.78 -20.49
CA VAL A 107 -7.58 7.36 -20.31
C VAL A 107 -6.67 8.24 -21.14
N LYS A 108 -5.39 8.31 -20.74
CA LYS A 108 -4.34 8.88 -21.58
C LYS A 108 -3.63 7.78 -22.37
N ASP A 109 -3.20 8.10 -23.59
CA ASP A 109 -2.28 7.26 -24.36
C ASP A 109 -0.80 7.59 -24.06
N ALA A 110 0.11 6.98 -24.83
CA ALA A 110 1.56 7.16 -24.62
C ALA A 110 2.05 8.59 -24.96
N ASP A 111 1.30 9.33 -25.78
CA ASP A 111 1.57 10.73 -26.10
C ASP A 111 0.92 11.68 -25.07
N GLY A 112 0.22 11.14 -24.07
CA GLY A 112 -0.53 11.90 -23.06
C GLY A 112 -1.90 12.40 -23.53
N LYS A 113 -2.36 12.04 -24.74
CA LYS A 113 -3.64 12.48 -25.31
C LYS A 113 -4.79 11.74 -24.63
N GLU A 114 -5.85 12.46 -24.31
CA GLU A 114 -7.06 11.87 -23.73
C GLU A 114 -7.88 11.13 -24.81
N LYS A 115 -8.37 9.94 -24.47
CA LYS A 115 -9.33 9.17 -25.27
C LYS A 115 -10.35 8.51 -24.36
N GLU A 116 -11.58 8.41 -24.85
CA GLU A 116 -12.67 7.73 -24.16
C GLU A 116 -12.71 6.25 -24.55
N ILE A 117 -12.88 5.36 -23.56
CA ILE A 117 -13.10 3.93 -23.79
C ILE A 117 -14.23 3.46 -22.88
N SER A 118 -15.22 2.78 -23.46
CA SER A 118 -16.38 2.26 -22.75
C SER A 118 -16.20 0.82 -22.30
N SER A 119 -16.76 0.46 -21.14
CA SER A 119 -16.95 -0.92 -20.72
C SER A 119 -18.31 -1.10 -20.05
N GLU A 120 -18.85 -2.31 -20.17
CA GLU A 120 -20.12 -2.75 -19.61
C GLU A 120 -19.87 -3.59 -18.35
N TYR A 121 -20.71 -3.43 -17.32
CA TYR A 121 -20.49 -4.03 -16.00
C TYR A 121 -21.67 -4.86 -15.48
N VAL A 122 -21.35 -5.85 -14.66
CA VAL A 122 -22.31 -6.61 -13.85
C VAL A 122 -22.06 -6.28 -12.38
N TYR A 123 -23.13 -5.94 -11.65
CA TYR A 123 -23.09 -5.77 -10.21
C TYR A 123 -22.82 -7.10 -9.50
N LYS A 124 -21.90 -7.09 -8.53
CA LYS A 124 -21.42 -8.29 -7.82
C LYS A 124 -21.82 -8.31 -6.34
N GLY A 125 -22.70 -7.39 -5.92
CA GLY A 125 -23.14 -7.23 -4.54
C GLY A 125 -22.28 -6.25 -3.75
N LYS A 126 -22.36 -6.33 -2.41
CA LYS A 126 -21.64 -5.44 -1.48
C LYS A 126 -20.55 -6.19 -0.72
N VAL A 127 -19.45 -5.53 -0.42
CA VAL A 127 -18.35 -6.06 0.40
C VAL A 127 -17.99 -5.06 1.51
N PRO A 128 -17.63 -5.53 2.73
CA PRO A 128 -17.33 -4.63 3.84
C PRO A 128 -16.07 -3.81 3.57
N VAL A 129 -16.01 -2.62 4.15
CA VAL A 129 -14.84 -1.73 4.12
C VAL A 129 -13.93 -2.08 5.30
N ILE A 130 -12.69 -2.49 5.03
CA ILE A 130 -11.74 -2.84 6.09
C ILE A 130 -11.44 -1.60 6.94
N GLY A 131 -11.72 -1.70 8.24
CA GLY A 131 -11.51 -0.63 9.23
C GLY A 131 -12.74 0.26 9.50
N TYR A 132 -13.86 0.07 8.79
CA TYR A 132 -15.04 0.93 8.90
C TYR A 132 -16.31 0.09 9.10
N ASP A 133 -16.65 -0.19 10.36
CA ASP A 133 -17.81 -1.00 10.72
C ASP A 133 -19.13 -0.41 10.19
N GLY A 134 -19.93 -1.25 9.53
CA GLY A 134 -21.19 -0.85 8.91
C GLY A 134 -21.07 -0.20 7.53
N TYR A 135 -19.86 0.13 7.06
CA TYR A 135 -19.63 0.65 5.71
C TYR A 135 -19.37 -0.48 4.72
N TYR A 136 -19.91 -0.32 3.50
CA TYR A 136 -19.82 -1.31 2.43
C TYR A 136 -19.51 -0.63 1.09
N TRP A 137 -18.60 -1.23 0.33
CA TRP A 137 -18.41 -0.90 -1.08
C TRP A 137 -19.48 -1.59 -1.93
N GLU A 138 -20.04 -0.86 -2.89
CA GLU A 138 -20.74 -1.44 -4.04
C GLU A 138 -19.71 -2.01 -5.01
N THR A 139 -19.95 -3.18 -5.60
CA THR A 139 -18.92 -3.89 -6.40
C THR A 139 -19.39 -4.27 -7.79
N PHE A 140 -18.50 -4.12 -8.78
CA PHE A 140 -18.80 -4.35 -10.19
C PHE A 140 -17.64 -5.06 -10.90
N GLU A 141 -17.96 -5.93 -11.86
CA GLU A 141 -17.00 -6.61 -12.74
C GLU A 141 -17.36 -6.37 -14.21
N ALA A 142 -16.37 -6.05 -15.04
CA ALA A 142 -16.55 -5.83 -16.47
C ALA A 142 -16.95 -7.12 -17.18
N VAL A 143 -18.00 -7.06 -18.02
CA VAL A 143 -18.53 -8.20 -18.81
C VAL A 143 -17.45 -8.83 -19.71
N LYS A 144 -16.49 -8.03 -20.17
CA LYS A 144 -15.42 -8.44 -21.09
C LYS A 144 -14.13 -7.68 -20.80
N ASN A 145 -12.98 -8.29 -21.08
CA ASN A 145 -11.69 -7.62 -21.01
C ASN A 145 -11.56 -6.60 -22.15
N VAL A 146 -11.67 -5.29 -21.87
CA VAL A 146 -11.53 -4.22 -22.87
C VAL A 146 -10.07 -3.75 -22.97
N ARG A 147 -9.53 -3.71 -24.19
CA ARG A 147 -8.14 -3.26 -24.45
C ARG A 147 -7.97 -1.80 -24.02
N GLY A 148 -7.04 -1.54 -23.10
CA GLY A 148 -6.80 -0.21 -22.52
C GLY A 148 -7.51 0.03 -21.18
N LEU A 149 -8.41 -0.86 -20.75
CA LEU A 149 -9.13 -0.79 -19.47
C LEU A 149 -8.77 -1.96 -18.52
N THR A 150 -7.54 -2.47 -18.60
CA THR A 150 -7.05 -3.53 -17.69
C THR A 150 -7.12 -3.14 -16.23
N MET A 151 -6.95 -1.84 -15.92
CA MET A 151 -7.09 -1.27 -14.58
C MET A 151 -8.54 -0.92 -14.18
N ALA A 152 -9.54 -1.19 -15.02
CA ALA A 152 -10.96 -1.01 -14.69
C ALA A 152 -11.77 -2.32 -14.69
N LYS A 153 -11.13 -3.50 -14.84
CA LYS A 153 -11.87 -4.79 -14.89
C LYS A 153 -12.76 -4.99 -13.66
N TYR A 154 -12.27 -4.59 -12.48
CA TYR A 154 -13.02 -4.57 -11.24
C TYR A 154 -13.13 -3.13 -10.74
N ILE A 155 -14.31 -2.77 -10.26
CA ILE A 155 -14.61 -1.50 -9.60
C ILE A 155 -15.20 -1.81 -8.23
N ILE A 156 -14.74 -1.11 -7.19
CA ILE A 156 -15.47 -0.99 -5.92
C ILE A 156 -15.63 0.49 -5.59
N CYS A 157 -16.85 0.93 -5.26
CA CYS A 157 -17.17 2.35 -5.12
C CYS A 157 -18.25 2.62 -4.05
N PHE A 158 -18.29 3.86 -3.58
CA PHE A 158 -19.45 4.41 -2.90
C PHE A 158 -20.32 5.19 -3.90
N PRO A 159 -21.66 5.23 -3.72
CA PRO A 159 -22.53 6.18 -4.42
C PRO A 159 -22.13 7.64 -4.15
N PRO A 160 -22.54 8.62 -4.98
CA PRO A 160 -22.33 10.03 -4.68
C PRO A 160 -23.00 10.45 -3.37
N HIS A 161 -22.25 11.14 -2.50
CA HIS A 161 -22.67 11.57 -1.18
C HIS A 161 -21.97 12.87 -0.75
N GLN A 162 -22.39 13.40 0.40
CA GLN A 162 -21.78 14.53 1.10
C GLN A 162 -21.51 14.08 2.54
N ASP A 163 -20.31 14.33 3.08
CA ASP A 163 -19.97 13.96 4.47
C ASP A 163 -20.63 14.87 5.52
N SER A 164 -21.12 16.03 5.07
CA SER A 164 -21.75 17.06 5.90
C SER A 164 -22.84 17.79 5.13
N GLU A 165 -23.76 18.43 5.86
CA GLU A 165 -24.78 19.30 5.27
C GLU A 165 -24.12 20.47 4.52
N GLY A 166 -24.48 20.64 3.25
CA GLY A 166 -23.82 21.62 2.36
C GLY A 166 -22.38 21.25 1.94
N GLY A 167 -21.90 20.06 2.28
CA GLY A 167 -20.57 19.58 1.93
C GLY A 167 -20.37 19.29 0.44
N LEU A 168 -19.15 18.93 0.05
CA LEU A 168 -18.80 18.59 -1.32
C LEU A 168 -19.52 17.29 -1.77
N LEU A 169 -20.35 17.37 -2.81
CA LEU A 169 -20.93 16.18 -3.45
C LEU A 169 -19.85 15.44 -4.25
N HIS A 170 -19.49 14.24 -3.79
CA HIS A 170 -18.41 13.45 -4.35
C HIS A 170 -18.63 11.94 -4.14
N TRP A 171 -17.72 11.12 -4.67
CA TRP A 171 -17.66 9.68 -4.39
C TRP A 171 -16.22 9.17 -4.40
N HIS A 172 -16.00 8.04 -3.72
CA HIS A 172 -14.73 7.31 -3.73
C HIS A 172 -14.82 6.04 -4.58
N VAL A 173 -13.73 5.70 -5.27
CA VAL A 173 -13.66 4.50 -6.11
C VAL A 173 -12.26 3.91 -6.18
N ARG A 174 -12.17 2.58 -6.09
CA ARG A 174 -10.95 1.80 -6.36
C ARG A 174 -11.18 0.94 -7.60
N THR A 175 -10.21 0.92 -8.50
CA THR A 175 -10.29 0.20 -9.78
C THR A 175 -9.05 -0.66 -10.00
N GLY A 176 -9.19 -1.88 -10.54
CA GLY A 176 -8.02 -2.70 -10.87
C GLY A 176 -8.30 -3.96 -11.67
N GLY A 177 -7.21 -4.65 -12.05
CA GLY A 177 -7.27 -5.88 -12.86
C GLY A 177 -7.30 -7.19 -12.07
N SER A 178 -6.95 -7.17 -10.78
CA SER A 178 -6.61 -8.38 -10.00
C SER A 178 -7.77 -9.08 -9.28
N GLY A 179 -8.90 -8.39 -9.09
CA GLY A 179 -10.08 -8.91 -8.37
C GLY A 179 -10.60 -7.96 -7.28
N ILE A 180 -11.88 -8.11 -6.92
CA ILE A 180 -12.55 -7.32 -5.86
C ILE A 180 -11.80 -7.43 -4.53
N ASP A 181 -11.44 -8.65 -4.11
CA ASP A 181 -10.70 -8.92 -2.87
C ASP A 181 -9.38 -8.13 -2.77
N ALA A 182 -8.67 -7.97 -3.90
CA ALA A 182 -7.43 -7.21 -3.97
C ALA A 182 -7.63 -5.68 -3.89
N LEU A 183 -8.82 -5.17 -4.24
CA LEU A 183 -9.19 -3.76 -4.08
C LEU A 183 -9.66 -3.45 -2.64
N VAL A 184 -10.37 -4.40 -2.02
CA VAL A 184 -10.78 -4.32 -0.60
C VAL A 184 -9.56 -4.35 0.32
N LYS A 185 -8.59 -5.23 0.03
CA LYS A 185 -7.32 -5.39 0.78
C LYS A 185 -6.20 -4.44 0.32
N ALA A 186 -6.47 -3.52 -0.61
CA ALA A 186 -5.54 -2.45 -0.92
C ALA A 186 -5.47 -1.43 0.24
N ASP A 187 -4.38 -0.66 0.27
CA ASP A 187 -4.07 0.37 1.28
C ASP A 187 -5.33 1.09 1.81
N THR A 188 -5.55 1.07 3.13
CA THR A 188 -6.73 1.67 3.77
C THR A 188 -6.75 3.20 3.66
N MET A 189 -5.66 3.84 3.23
CA MET A 189 -5.61 5.27 2.88
C MET A 189 -5.80 5.54 1.38
N TRP A 190 -6.05 4.54 0.53
CA TRP A 190 -6.33 4.76 -0.89
C TRP A 190 -7.82 5.10 -1.11
N TRP A 191 -8.11 6.37 -1.36
CA TRP A 191 -9.44 6.95 -1.53
C TRP A 191 -9.53 7.85 -2.78
N PRO A 192 -9.44 7.31 -4.00
CA PRO A 192 -9.56 8.12 -5.21
C PRO A 192 -10.94 8.79 -5.30
N THR A 193 -10.95 10.12 -5.23
CA THR A 193 -12.16 10.94 -5.16
C THR A 193 -12.50 11.54 -6.51
N TYR A 194 -13.80 11.52 -6.82
CA TYR A 194 -14.38 12.10 -8.02
C TYR A 194 -15.51 13.08 -7.66
N VAL A 195 -15.54 14.21 -8.37
CA VAL A 195 -16.52 15.30 -8.24
C VAL A 195 -17.15 15.60 -9.61
N SER A 196 -18.22 16.41 -9.67
CA SER A 196 -18.85 16.76 -10.94
C SER A 196 -17.84 17.36 -11.93
N ALA A 197 -17.83 16.88 -13.17
CA ALA A 197 -17.00 17.44 -14.24
C ALA A 197 -17.41 18.87 -14.65
N SER A 198 -18.54 19.38 -14.14
CA SER A 198 -18.94 20.79 -14.29
C SER A 198 -18.20 21.75 -13.35
N MET A 199 -17.39 21.24 -12.42
CA MET A 199 -16.64 22.05 -11.45
C MET A 199 -15.50 22.83 -12.13
N THR A 200 -15.36 24.11 -11.81
CA THR A 200 -14.26 24.95 -12.32
C THR A 200 -12.90 24.50 -11.79
N LYS A 201 -11.80 24.91 -12.45
CA LYS A 201 -10.45 24.61 -11.96
C LYS A 201 -10.22 25.25 -10.57
N GLU A 202 -10.77 26.44 -10.36
CA GLU A 202 -10.67 27.24 -9.15
C GLU A 202 -11.37 26.54 -7.97
N GLU A 203 -12.56 25.98 -8.21
CA GLU A 203 -13.26 25.14 -7.24
C GLU A 203 -12.55 23.80 -6.99
N LEU A 204 -11.99 23.14 -8.02
CA LEU A 204 -11.21 21.91 -7.86
C LEU A 204 -9.98 22.14 -6.97
N VAL A 205 -9.24 23.24 -7.21
CA VAL A 205 -8.08 23.64 -6.41
C VAL A 205 -8.50 24.03 -4.99
N LYS A 206 -9.62 24.73 -4.81
CA LYS A 206 -10.17 25.03 -3.47
C LYS A 206 -10.51 23.73 -2.71
N ASN A 207 -11.29 22.82 -3.31
CA ASN A 207 -11.73 21.60 -2.64
C ASN A 207 -10.54 20.69 -2.30
N PHE A 208 -9.57 20.52 -3.21
CA PHE A 208 -8.34 19.77 -2.91
C PHE A 208 -7.47 20.46 -1.86
N LYS A 209 -7.42 21.81 -1.83
CA LYS A 209 -6.78 22.56 -0.74
C LYS A 209 -7.43 22.28 0.62
N ASP A 210 -8.75 22.25 0.67
CA ASP A 210 -9.50 22.02 1.91
C ASP A 210 -9.31 20.58 2.41
N THR A 211 -9.15 19.58 1.53
CA THR A 211 -8.83 18.21 1.96
C THR A 211 -7.43 18.06 2.55
N ILE A 212 -6.39 18.74 2.03
CA ILE A 212 -5.01 18.64 2.55
C ILE A 212 -4.96 18.85 4.07
N GLY A 213 -5.67 19.86 4.59
CA GLY A 213 -5.73 20.14 6.03
C GLY A 213 -6.47 19.06 6.83
N ALA A 214 -7.56 18.51 6.27
CA ALA A 214 -8.38 17.49 6.92
C ALA A 214 -7.68 16.11 6.99
N VAL A 215 -7.03 15.68 5.90
CA VAL A 215 -6.41 14.34 5.82
C VAL A 215 -5.08 14.24 6.56
N ALA A 216 -4.45 15.36 6.93
CA ALA A 216 -3.21 15.38 7.70
C ALA A 216 -3.31 14.60 9.03
N GLY A 217 -4.48 14.67 9.69
CA GLY A 217 -4.76 13.92 10.92
C GLY A 217 -5.18 12.45 10.71
N MET A 218 -5.38 12.01 9.46
CA MET A 218 -5.79 10.64 9.12
C MET A 218 -4.61 9.73 8.79
N PHE A 219 -3.46 10.29 8.38
CA PHE A 219 -2.26 9.48 8.11
C PHE A 219 -1.62 8.95 9.40
N PRO A 220 -1.01 7.74 9.37
CA PRO A 220 -0.29 7.18 10.52
C PRO A 220 0.75 8.16 11.08
N LYS A 221 0.81 8.29 12.41
CA LYS A 221 1.83 9.15 13.06
C LYS A 221 3.24 8.66 12.76
N SER A 222 3.41 7.35 12.57
CA SER A 222 4.63 6.72 12.11
C SER A 222 4.42 6.06 10.74
N PRO A 223 5.16 6.45 9.70
CA PRO A 223 5.25 5.70 8.45
C PRO A 223 5.73 4.24 8.59
N PHE A 224 6.30 3.86 9.73
CA PHE A 224 6.78 2.51 10.02
C PHE A 224 5.80 1.64 10.82
N GLU A 225 4.69 2.19 11.32
CA GLU A 225 3.66 1.49 12.10
C GLU A 225 3.17 0.17 11.46
N PRO A 226 2.97 0.07 10.12
CA PRO A 226 2.58 -1.19 9.47
C PRO A 226 3.62 -2.33 9.55
N TYR A 227 4.88 -2.03 9.91
CA TYR A 227 5.98 -3.00 10.00
C TYR A 227 6.37 -3.30 11.46
N ALA A 228 6.23 -2.32 12.35
CA ALA A 228 6.60 -2.43 13.76
C ALA A 228 5.79 -3.50 14.51
N LYS A 229 4.51 -3.67 14.16
CA LYS A 229 3.60 -4.66 14.75
C LYS A 229 4.04 -6.13 14.63
N GLU A 230 4.95 -6.45 13.71
CA GLU A 230 5.52 -7.81 13.55
C GLU A 230 6.83 -8.00 14.34
N GLY A 231 7.31 -6.96 15.02
CA GLY A 231 8.57 -6.94 15.78
C GLY A 231 9.82 -6.89 14.88
N LYS A 232 10.82 -7.71 15.20
CA LYS A 232 12.04 -7.84 14.40
C LYS A 232 11.79 -8.59 13.10
N TRP A 233 12.43 -8.14 12.03
CA TRP A 233 12.41 -8.79 10.72
C TRP A 233 13.80 -9.32 10.40
N MET A 234 13.90 -10.60 10.01
CA MET A 234 15.16 -11.22 9.59
C MET A 234 15.41 -11.01 8.08
N ASN A 235 16.68 -10.82 7.72
CA ASN A 235 17.18 -10.92 6.35
C ASN A 235 16.85 -12.33 5.83
N SER A 236 16.05 -12.43 4.75
CA SER A 236 15.55 -13.72 4.28
C SER A 236 16.63 -14.66 3.74
N SER A 237 17.88 -14.23 3.56
CA SER A 237 19.00 -15.14 3.29
C SER A 237 19.33 -16.08 4.47
N LEU A 238 19.00 -15.68 5.71
CA LEU A 238 19.18 -16.50 6.92
C LEU A 238 18.37 -17.81 6.90
N ILE A 239 17.28 -17.89 6.13
CA ILE A 239 16.44 -19.10 6.09
C ILE A 239 17.18 -20.33 5.57
N TYR A 240 18.22 -20.12 4.76
CA TYR A 240 19.01 -21.19 4.16
C TYR A 240 20.04 -21.77 5.14
N ASP A 241 20.48 -20.97 6.12
CA ASP A 241 21.36 -21.42 7.20
C ASP A 241 20.59 -22.00 8.40
N ASN A 242 19.25 -21.95 8.40
CA ASN A 242 18.41 -22.47 9.47
C ASN A 242 18.63 -23.99 9.69
N THR A 243 18.82 -24.37 10.95
CA THR A 243 19.21 -25.71 11.39
C THR A 243 18.07 -26.54 11.98
N SER A 244 16.83 -26.05 11.95
CA SER A 244 15.63 -26.74 12.45
C SER A 244 15.38 -28.09 11.75
N ALA A 245 14.66 -28.98 12.42
CA ALA A 245 14.33 -30.30 11.89
C ALA A 245 13.50 -30.19 10.60
N GLU A 246 12.58 -29.23 10.53
CA GLU A 246 11.73 -28.95 9.39
C GLU A 246 12.52 -28.48 8.17
N VAL A 247 13.46 -27.53 8.37
CA VAL A 247 14.32 -27.03 7.27
C VAL A 247 15.30 -28.11 6.81
N ASN A 248 15.87 -28.91 7.73
CA ASN A 248 16.69 -30.06 7.35
C ASN A 248 15.90 -31.12 6.58
N ALA A 249 14.65 -31.38 6.95
CA ALA A 249 13.77 -32.28 6.20
C ALA A 249 13.46 -31.74 4.78
N ALA A 250 13.24 -30.44 4.64
CA ALA A 250 13.09 -29.79 3.33
C ALA A 250 14.36 -29.94 2.46
N TYR A 251 15.56 -29.74 3.03
CA TYR A 251 16.82 -30.00 2.32
C TYR A 251 16.95 -31.47 1.88
N ASN A 252 16.72 -32.43 2.79
CA ASN A 252 16.80 -33.86 2.47
C ASN A 252 15.82 -34.27 1.35
N LYS A 253 14.61 -33.71 1.35
CA LYS A 253 13.60 -33.91 0.30
C LYS A 253 14.05 -33.35 -1.05
N ILE A 254 14.65 -32.15 -1.07
CA ILE A 254 15.20 -31.54 -2.29
C ILE A 254 16.40 -32.33 -2.82
N ILE A 255 17.35 -32.72 -1.97
CA ILE A 255 18.52 -33.51 -2.38
C ILE A 255 18.05 -34.82 -3.05
N LYS A 256 17.09 -35.53 -2.45
CA LYS A 256 16.51 -36.75 -3.03
C LYS A 256 15.78 -36.52 -4.36
N GLU A 257 15.14 -35.37 -4.54
CA GLU A 257 14.45 -35.03 -5.80
C GLU A 257 15.43 -34.71 -6.95
N PHE A 258 16.60 -34.18 -6.61
CA PHE A 258 17.66 -33.82 -7.56
C PHE A 258 18.87 -34.78 -7.54
N ALA A 259 18.69 -35.98 -6.99
CA ALA A 259 19.71 -37.03 -6.96
C ALA A 259 20.18 -37.40 -8.38
N GLY A 260 21.50 -37.53 -8.55
CA GLY A 260 22.19 -37.77 -9.83
C GLY A 260 22.18 -36.61 -10.82
N LYS A 261 21.65 -35.42 -10.47
CA LYS A 261 21.44 -34.29 -11.40
C LYS A 261 22.37 -33.10 -11.17
N ASN A 262 23.38 -33.19 -10.30
CA ASN A 262 24.35 -32.10 -10.16
C ASN A 262 25.20 -32.00 -11.45
N PRO A 263 25.28 -30.85 -12.13
CA PRO A 263 26.11 -30.70 -13.35
C PRO A 263 27.62 -30.94 -13.11
N LYS A 264 28.07 -30.96 -11.85
CA LYS A 264 29.43 -31.36 -11.45
C LYS A 264 29.61 -32.88 -11.33
N GLY A 265 28.55 -33.65 -11.53
CA GLY A 265 28.45 -35.08 -11.24
C GLY A 265 27.82 -35.35 -9.86
N GLY A 266 27.00 -36.41 -9.78
CA GLY A 266 26.42 -36.90 -8.52
C GLY A 266 25.23 -36.09 -8.00
N ASP A 267 25.09 -36.07 -6.67
CA ASP A 267 24.03 -35.37 -5.95
C ASP A 267 24.42 -33.91 -5.62
N PHE A 268 23.43 -33.07 -5.34
CA PHE A 268 23.69 -31.76 -4.73
C PHE A 268 23.86 -31.90 -3.21
N THR A 269 24.93 -31.32 -2.65
CA THR A 269 25.08 -31.23 -1.19
C THR A 269 24.27 -30.07 -0.59
N LYS A 270 23.87 -30.14 0.69
CA LYS A 270 23.20 -29.02 1.38
C LYS A 270 24.02 -27.72 1.29
N ALA A 271 25.35 -27.82 1.39
CA ALA A 271 26.27 -26.67 1.31
C ALA A 271 26.26 -26.01 -0.07
N GLU A 272 26.27 -26.79 -1.16
CA GLU A 272 26.14 -26.25 -2.52
C GLU A 272 24.79 -25.58 -2.73
N ILE A 273 23.70 -26.19 -2.28
CA ILE A 273 22.36 -25.59 -2.41
C ILE A 273 22.35 -24.23 -1.70
N ILE A 274 22.84 -24.14 -0.46
CA ILE A 274 22.95 -22.87 0.28
C ILE A 274 23.79 -21.84 -0.48
N ALA A 275 24.92 -22.24 -1.08
CA ALA A 275 25.76 -21.36 -1.88
C ALA A 275 25.03 -20.82 -3.12
N GLU A 276 24.28 -21.64 -3.84
CA GLU A 276 23.45 -21.17 -4.97
C GLU A 276 22.30 -20.27 -4.51
N MET A 277 21.68 -20.54 -3.36
CA MET A 277 20.63 -19.66 -2.81
C MET A 277 21.17 -18.28 -2.43
N LYS A 278 22.37 -18.20 -1.84
CA LYS A 278 23.01 -16.92 -1.46
C LYS A 278 23.40 -16.05 -2.66
N LYS A 279 23.65 -16.63 -3.83
CA LYS A 279 23.84 -15.87 -5.09
C LYS A 279 22.55 -15.22 -5.63
N VAL A 280 21.37 -15.66 -5.17
CA VAL A 280 20.06 -15.24 -5.72
C VAL A 280 19.24 -14.42 -4.71
N TYR A 281 19.44 -14.66 -3.42
CA TYR A 281 18.72 -14.02 -2.32
C TYR A 281 19.62 -13.13 -1.43
N GLY A 282 20.87 -12.93 -1.85
CA GLY A 282 21.86 -12.13 -1.13
C GLY A 282 22.47 -12.83 0.09
N THR A 283 23.29 -12.07 0.83
CA THR A 283 24.01 -12.50 2.03
C THR A 283 23.57 -11.72 3.27
N THR A 284 24.16 -12.06 4.43
CA THR A 284 23.90 -11.42 5.73
C THR A 284 25.03 -10.47 6.16
N ASP A 285 25.92 -10.11 5.24
CA ASP A 285 27.19 -9.44 5.55
C ASP A 285 26.97 -8.04 6.11
N LEU A 286 25.99 -7.31 5.57
CA LEU A 286 25.64 -5.96 5.99
C LEU A 286 24.64 -5.92 7.16
N TYR A 287 23.73 -6.91 7.25
CA TYR A 287 22.74 -7.02 8.33
C TYR A 287 22.14 -8.42 8.42
N THR A 288 21.71 -8.79 9.63
CA THR A 288 20.94 -10.01 9.93
C THR A 288 19.47 -9.71 10.19
N HIS A 289 19.17 -8.64 10.92
CA HIS A 289 17.82 -8.25 11.28
C HIS A 289 17.65 -6.74 11.22
N ILE A 290 16.41 -6.31 11.07
CA ILE A 290 15.97 -4.91 11.16
C ILE A 290 14.75 -4.83 12.07
N GLU A 291 14.53 -3.66 12.68
CA GLU A 291 13.42 -3.40 13.58
C GLU A 291 12.89 -1.99 13.37
N PHE A 292 11.60 -1.80 13.61
CA PHE A 292 10.90 -0.53 13.51
C PHE A 292 10.33 -0.18 14.87
N VAL A 293 10.72 0.95 15.45
CA VAL A 293 10.30 1.35 16.79
C VAL A 293 9.41 2.59 16.69
N THR A 294 8.14 2.40 17.05
CA THR A 294 7.06 3.38 16.88
C THR A 294 6.31 3.71 18.18
N GLU A 295 6.70 3.05 19.28
CA GLU A 295 6.24 3.33 20.64
C GLU A 295 6.72 4.71 21.11
N ASP A 296 6.03 5.31 22.09
CA ASP A 296 6.31 6.66 22.61
C ASP A 296 6.35 7.79 21.54
N GLY A 297 5.71 7.59 20.39
CA GLY A 297 5.72 8.54 19.27
C GLY A 297 6.96 8.48 18.37
N LYS A 298 7.85 7.51 18.60
CA LYS A 298 9.06 7.29 17.80
C LYS A 298 8.73 6.96 16.34
N ASN A 299 9.73 7.09 15.47
CA ASN A 299 9.71 6.56 14.11
C ASN A 299 11.13 6.12 13.73
N GLU A 300 11.69 5.20 14.52
CA GLU A 300 13.06 4.74 14.34
C GLU A 300 13.13 3.49 13.49
N PHE A 301 14.18 3.41 12.68
CA PHE A 301 14.63 2.19 12.01
C PHE A 301 15.98 1.77 12.60
N VAL A 302 16.07 0.48 12.94
CA VAL A 302 17.19 -0.12 13.65
C VAL A 302 17.73 -1.30 12.83
N VAL A 303 19.05 -1.46 12.79
CA VAL A 303 19.73 -2.53 12.06
C VAL A 303 20.63 -3.33 13.00
N TYR A 304 20.52 -4.65 12.91
CA TYR A 304 21.28 -5.60 13.72
C TYR A 304 22.15 -6.51 12.84
N LYS A 305 23.44 -6.60 13.16
CA LYS A 305 24.38 -7.59 12.60
C LYS A 305 24.78 -8.56 13.70
N ASP A 306 24.45 -9.84 13.49
CA ASP A 306 24.78 -10.96 14.37
C ASP A 306 24.36 -10.72 15.84
N GLY A 307 23.15 -10.16 16.02
CA GLY A 307 22.56 -9.80 17.32
C GLY A 307 22.96 -8.42 17.86
N LYS A 308 24.06 -7.83 17.40
CA LYS A 308 24.53 -6.49 17.81
C LYS A 308 23.84 -5.39 17.00
N GLU A 309 23.39 -4.34 17.68
CA GLU A 309 22.90 -3.11 17.02
C GLU A 309 24.06 -2.39 16.34
N ILE A 310 23.90 -2.09 15.04
CA ILE A 310 24.92 -1.38 14.23
C ILE A 310 24.45 -0.03 13.70
N HIS A 311 23.13 0.22 13.68
CA HIS A 311 22.54 1.49 13.30
C HIS A 311 21.18 1.68 13.98
N ARG A 312 20.92 2.90 14.42
CA ARG A 312 19.61 3.39 14.87
C ARG A 312 19.49 4.86 14.45
N ALA A 313 18.33 5.23 13.91
CA ALA A 313 17.99 6.64 13.71
C ALA A 313 16.47 6.82 13.61
N ALA A 314 15.98 8.01 13.97
CA ALA A 314 14.65 8.47 13.60
C ALA A 314 14.61 8.86 12.11
N TYR A 315 13.51 8.56 11.43
CA TYR A 315 13.30 8.85 10.01
C TYR A 315 12.05 9.70 9.78
N LYS A 316 11.97 10.33 8.61
CA LYS A 316 10.78 11.01 8.10
C LYS A 316 10.41 10.46 6.73
N ARG A 317 9.12 10.30 6.43
CA ARG A 317 8.65 10.06 5.06
C ARG A 317 9.04 11.25 4.19
N THR A 318 9.56 10.99 3.00
CA THR A 318 10.08 12.01 2.07
C THR A 318 9.57 11.75 0.64
N ALA A 319 10.07 12.51 -0.33
CA ALA A 319 9.85 12.28 -1.76
C ALA A 319 10.20 10.84 -2.16
N GLU A 320 9.51 10.27 -3.15
CA GLU A 320 9.82 8.94 -3.66
C GLU A 320 11.22 8.90 -4.29
N ASN A 321 11.90 7.75 -4.13
CA ASN A 321 13.18 7.52 -4.77
C ASN A 321 12.98 7.30 -6.27
N ALA A 322 13.64 8.07 -7.12
CA ALA A 322 13.46 8.01 -8.57
C ALA A 322 13.91 6.66 -9.17
N SER A 323 14.79 5.92 -8.48
CA SER A 323 15.16 4.55 -8.84
C SER A 323 14.22 3.47 -8.30
N LYS A 324 13.21 3.83 -7.49
CA LYS A 324 12.18 2.97 -6.88
C LYS A 324 10.83 3.71 -6.70
N PRO A 325 10.21 4.23 -7.78
CA PRO A 325 8.96 5.00 -7.70
C PRO A 325 7.79 4.15 -7.18
N GLY A 326 6.82 4.80 -6.53
CA GLY A 326 5.64 4.19 -5.94
C GLY A 326 5.88 3.41 -4.63
N LEU A 327 7.10 3.44 -4.09
CA LEU A 327 7.43 2.85 -2.78
C LEU A 327 7.35 3.88 -1.64
N LEU A 328 7.19 3.41 -0.40
CA LEU A 328 7.40 4.26 0.77
C LEU A 328 8.88 4.63 0.84
N ALA A 329 9.21 5.92 0.69
CA ALA A 329 10.56 6.45 0.85
C ALA A 329 10.70 7.24 2.16
N VAL A 330 11.83 7.05 2.84
CA VAL A 330 12.15 7.71 4.12
C VAL A 330 13.61 8.17 4.16
N VAL A 331 13.88 9.23 4.92
CA VAL A 331 15.22 9.80 5.15
C VAL A 331 15.43 10.08 6.63
N THR A 332 16.67 9.94 7.12
CA THR A 332 17.04 10.37 8.47
C THR A 332 17.92 11.62 8.43
N ASP A 333 17.77 12.52 9.41
CA ASP A 333 18.64 13.68 9.57
C ASP A 333 20.03 13.32 10.15
N LYS A 334 20.19 12.11 10.71
CA LYS A 334 21.45 11.58 11.26
C LYS A 334 22.61 11.75 10.26
N LYS A 335 23.73 12.33 10.72
CA LYS A 335 24.89 12.69 9.87
C LYS A 335 25.73 11.46 9.49
N ASP A 336 25.89 10.54 10.43
CA ASP A 336 26.70 9.32 10.36
C ASP A 336 25.89 8.09 9.89
N ALA A 337 24.71 8.28 9.31
CA ALA A 337 23.82 7.18 8.88
C ALA A 337 24.37 6.32 7.72
N GLY A 338 25.42 6.78 7.03
CA GLY A 338 26.08 6.05 5.95
C GLY A 338 25.10 5.50 4.89
N MET A 339 25.22 4.22 4.58
CA MET A 339 24.35 3.52 3.62
C MET A 339 22.88 3.40 4.04
N PHE A 340 22.50 3.83 5.25
CA PHE A 340 21.10 3.85 5.71
C PHE A 340 20.49 5.27 5.70
N LYS A 341 21.17 6.27 5.10
CA LYS A 341 20.70 7.67 5.08
C LYS A 341 19.30 7.82 4.46
N THR A 342 19.05 7.14 3.35
CA THR A 342 17.72 6.97 2.74
C THR A 342 17.37 5.50 2.63
N ILE A 343 16.07 5.20 2.75
CA ILE A 343 15.52 3.84 2.65
C ILE A 343 14.23 3.91 1.79
N SER A 344 13.94 2.85 1.04
CA SER A 344 12.62 2.66 0.41
C SER A 344 12.08 1.25 0.62
N LEU A 345 10.78 1.14 0.85
CA LEU A 345 10.08 -0.06 1.33
C LEU A 345 8.86 -0.37 0.45
N THR A 346 8.64 -1.65 0.13
CA THR A 346 7.29 -2.11 -0.23
C THR A 346 6.45 -2.31 1.03
N SER A 347 5.15 -2.12 0.95
CA SER A 347 4.23 -2.63 1.99
C SER A 347 4.46 -4.11 2.27
N ALA A 348 4.30 -4.54 3.51
CA ALA A 348 4.41 -5.95 3.88
C ALA A 348 3.22 -6.77 3.34
N GLY A 349 3.47 -7.97 2.81
CA GLY A 349 2.43 -8.84 2.28
C GLY A 349 2.91 -10.24 1.88
N GLY A 350 2.04 -11.00 1.22
CA GLY A 350 2.33 -12.35 0.72
C GLY A 350 2.39 -13.44 1.79
N ASN A 351 2.87 -14.63 1.40
CA ASN A 351 3.00 -15.79 2.28
C ASN A 351 4.36 -16.52 2.04
N PRO A 352 5.25 -16.67 3.04
CA PRO A 352 5.19 -15.99 4.34
C PRO A 352 5.16 -14.46 4.18
N LEU A 353 4.72 -13.76 5.23
CA LEU A 353 4.69 -12.30 5.25
C LEU A 353 6.10 -11.76 4.98
N HIS A 354 6.23 -10.82 4.04
CA HIS A 354 7.51 -10.25 3.66
C HIS A 354 7.37 -8.83 3.09
N PHE A 355 8.46 -8.08 3.12
CA PHE A 355 8.64 -6.89 2.30
C PHE A 355 10.01 -6.88 1.63
N HIS A 356 10.17 -6.00 0.63
CA HIS A 356 11.45 -5.67 0.04
C HIS A 356 11.90 -4.29 0.52
N PHE A 357 13.20 -4.10 0.79
CA PHE A 357 13.76 -2.79 1.09
C PHE A 357 15.05 -2.50 0.33
N TRP A 358 15.27 -1.22 0.04
CA TRP A 358 16.47 -0.69 -0.57
C TRP A 358 16.98 0.46 0.29
N TYR A 359 18.29 0.68 0.29
CA TYR A 359 18.97 1.61 1.18
C TYR A 359 20.20 2.19 0.46
N GLY A 360 20.61 3.40 0.85
CA GLY A 360 21.79 4.05 0.31
C GLY A 360 22.08 5.41 0.95
N MET A 361 23.06 6.12 0.42
CA MET A 361 23.28 7.53 0.72
C MET A 361 22.41 8.44 -0.16
N ASN A 362 22.05 7.97 -1.36
CA ASN A 362 21.35 8.71 -2.41
C ASN A 362 20.75 7.75 -3.47
N ASP A 363 19.93 8.29 -4.38
CA ASP A 363 19.26 7.54 -5.45
C ASP A 363 20.19 6.78 -6.40
N ALA A 364 21.45 7.21 -6.59
CA ALA A 364 22.40 6.49 -7.42
C ALA A 364 22.93 5.21 -6.73
N ASP A 365 22.81 5.07 -5.41
CA ASP A 365 23.07 3.78 -4.73
C ASP A 365 21.92 2.79 -4.94
N PHE A 366 20.68 3.28 -4.97
CA PHE A 366 19.48 2.47 -5.18
C PHE A 366 19.41 1.86 -6.59
N SER A 367 20.13 2.41 -7.57
CA SER A 367 20.27 1.82 -8.91
C SER A 367 21.32 0.70 -8.98
N LYS A 368 22.29 0.68 -8.05
CA LYS A 368 23.33 -0.37 -7.95
C LYS A 368 22.77 -1.67 -7.37
N ILE A 369 21.78 -1.58 -6.47
CA ILE A 369 21.09 -2.74 -5.90
C ILE A 369 20.12 -3.34 -6.94
N LYS A 370 20.65 -4.29 -7.73
CA LYS A 370 19.91 -5.05 -8.76
C LYS A 370 18.98 -6.11 -8.16
N GLU A 371 19.26 -6.54 -6.94
CA GLU A 371 18.48 -7.53 -6.20
C GLU A 371 17.23 -6.92 -5.55
N LYS A 372 16.42 -7.78 -4.93
CA LYS A 372 15.32 -7.38 -4.04
C LYS A 372 15.65 -7.83 -2.62
N PRO A 373 16.39 -7.05 -1.81
CA PRO A 373 16.67 -7.40 -0.42
C PRO A 373 15.35 -7.62 0.30
N THR A 374 15.14 -8.83 0.81
CA THR A 374 13.82 -9.30 1.28
C THR A 374 13.91 -9.65 2.75
N CYS A 375 12.95 -9.15 3.53
CA CYS A 375 12.84 -9.41 4.95
C CYS A 375 11.53 -10.13 5.28
N ILE A 376 11.58 -11.02 6.28
CA ILE A 376 10.43 -11.75 6.83
C ILE A 376 10.40 -11.58 8.37
N PRO A 377 9.26 -11.67 9.06
CA PRO A 377 9.21 -11.59 10.51
C PRO A 377 10.13 -12.63 11.18
N ALA A 378 10.89 -12.23 12.19
CA ALA A 378 11.85 -13.10 12.88
C ALA A 378 11.16 -14.25 13.63
N ASN A 379 9.87 -14.09 13.96
CA ASN A 379 8.99 -15.10 14.56
C ASN A 379 8.31 -16.04 13.53
N THR A 380 8.67 -15.97 12.23
CA THR A 380 8.09 -16.86 11.20
C THR A 380 8.28 -18.33 11.58
N PRO A 381 7.23 -19.17 11.67
CA PRO A 381 7.35 -20.56 12.09
C PRO A 381 8.27 -21.40 11.20
N ASN A 382 9.11 -22.26 11.79
CA ASN A 382 10.05 -23.14 11.07
C ASN A 382 9.40 -23.95 9.93
N LYS A 383 8.15 -24.39 10.09
CA LYS A 383 7.37 -25.03 9.01
C LYS A 383 7.22 -24.13 7.77
N MET A 384 6.86 -22.85 7.95
CA MET A 384 6.71 -21.90 6.85
C MET A 384 8.07 -21.52 6.24
N ILE A 385 9.13 -21.49 7.07
CA ILE A 385 10.51 -21.35 6.60
C ILE A 385 10.90 -22.55 5.72
N ALA A 386 10.61 -23.78 6.17
CA ALA A 386 10.89 -25.02 5.42
C ALA A 386 10.11 -25.09 4.09
N GLU A 387 8.82 -24.74 4.08
CA GLU A 387 8.02 -24.62 2.86
C GLU A 387 8.60 -23.58 1.88
N ARG A 388 9.09 -22.44 2.40
CA ARG A 388 9.75 -21.40 1.59
C ARG A 388 11.08 -21.88 1.02
N VAL A 389 11.92 -22.51 1.84
CA VAL A 389 13.22 -23.10 1.46
C VAL A 389 13.01 -24.18 0.39
N GLU A 390 12.09 -25.13 0.60
CA GLU A 390 11.79 -26.17 -0.39
C GLU A 390 11.40 -25.53 -1.74
N LYS A 391 10.48 -24.57 -1.72
CA LYS A 391 9.95 -23.93 -2.93
C LYS A 391 11.01 -23.11 -3.67
N SER A 392 11.88 -22.38 -2.97
CA SER A 392 12.94 -21.61 -3.63
C SER A 392 14.08 -22.50 -4.10
N CYS A 393 14.59 -23.43 -3.28
CA CYS A 393 15.64 -24.37 -3.69
C CYS A 393 15.22 -25.21 -4.91
N ARG A 394 14.00 -25.77 -4.90
CA ARG A 394 13.41 -26.49 -6.06
C ARG A 394 13.43 -25.64 -7.34
N LYS A 395 13.08 -24.36 -7.26
CA LYS A 395 13.08 -23.45 -8.42
C LYS A 395 14.50 -23.22 -8.95
N ILE A 396 15.47 -22.98 -8.06
CA ILE A 396 16.85 -22.67 -8.46
C ILE A 396 17.54 -23.91 -9.03
N LEU A 397 17.39 -25.09 -8.40
CA LEU A 397 17.97 -26.32 -8.93
C LEU A 397 17.38 -26.73 -10.30
N LYS A 398 16.08 -26.53 -10.55
CA LYS A 398 15.52 -26.68 -11.92
C LYS A 398 16.25 -25.79 -12.92
N GLY A 399 16.35 -24.49 -12.65
CA GLY A 399 17.10 -23.53 -13.48
C GLY A 399 18.62 -23.67 -13.48
N ILE A 400 19.17 -24.75 -12.91
CA ILE A 400 20.57 -25.19 -13.00
C ILE A 400 20.69 -26.49 -13.79
N VAL A 401 19.72 -27.41 -13.65
CA VAL A 401 19.67 -28.70 -14.38
C VAL A 401 19.05 -28.58 -15.77
N GLU A 402 18.26 -27.54 -16.02
CA GLU A 402 17.63 -27.20 -17.30
C GLU A 402 18.53 -26.28 -18.17
N LYS A 403 19.86 -26.32 -17.96
CA LYS A 403 20.89 -25.53 -18.67
C LYS A 403 22.05 -26.41 -19.12
#